data_AF-A0A7J7CFB6-F1
#
_entry.id   AF-A0A7J7CFB6-F1
#
_cell.length_a   1.000
_cell.length_b   1.000
_cell.length_c   1.000
_cell.angle_alpha   90.00
_cell.angle_beta   90.00
_cell.angle_gamma   90.00
#
_symmetry.space_group_name_H-M   'P 1'
#
loop_
_entity.id
_entity.type
_entity.pdbx_description
1 polymer ?
#
loop_
_entity_poly.entity_id
_entity_poly.type
_entity_poly.pdbx_seq_one_letter_code
_entity_poly.pdbx_strand_id
1 'polypeptide(L)'
;MAEQTEKAFLKQPKVFLCSKKTGKGKRPGKGGNRFWKNIGLGFKTPREAIEGTYIDKKCPFAGTVSIRGRILAGTCHSAKMTRTIIVRRNYLHFVKKYQRPVLIHL
;
A
#
# COMPACT_ATOMS: atom_id res chain seq x y z
N MET A 1 13.28 4.65 -10.73
CA MET A 1 14.02 5.79 -10.16
C MET A 1 13.33 6.17 -8.85
N ALA A 2 14.02 6.16 -7.71
CA ALA A 2 13.48 6.79 -6.50
C ALA A 2 13.60 8.30 -6.70
N GLU A 3 12.55 8.89 -7.27
CA GLU A 3 12.55 10.30 -7.63
C GLU A 3 12.38 11.10 -6.34
N GLN A 4 13.44 11.83 -5.97
CA GLN A 4 13.42 12.76 -4.84
C GLN A 4 12.57 13.97 -5.25
N THR A 5 11.24 13.80 -5.22
CA THR A 5 10.29 14.81 -5.67
C THR A 5 10.08 15.94 -4.65
N GLU A 6 10.35 15.65 -3.38
CA GLU A 6 10.13 16.57 -2.27
C GLU A 6 11.43 17.28 -1.87
N LYS A 7 11.31 18.42 -1.17
CA LYS A 7 12.49 19.14 -0.64
C LYS A 7 13.22 18.36 0.45
N ALA A 8 12.50 17.53 1.21
CA ALA A 8 13.06 16.72 2.29
C ALA A 8 13.51 15.35 1.78
N PHE A 9 14.73 14.93 2.12
CA PHE A 9 15.26 13.63 1.70
C PHE A 9 14.36 12.48 2.17
N LEU A 10 13.84 11.73 1.21
CA LEU A 10 12.97 10.60 1.48
C LEU A 10 13.84 9.37 1.79
N LYS A 11 13.58 8.72 2.93
CA LYS A 11 14.19 7.43 3.29
C LYS A 11 13.24 6.59 4.14
N GLN A 12 13.46 5.27 4.13
CA GLN A 12 12.80 4.39 5.09
C GLN A 12 13.48 4.53 6.46
N PRO A 13 12.72 4.72 7.56
CA PRO A 13 13.31 4.93 8.89
C PRO A 13 14.06 3.69 9.43
N LYS A 14 13.68 2.49 8.98
CA LYS A 14 14.28 1.22 9.39
C LYS A 14 15.50 0.80 8.57
N VAL A 15 15.86 1.58 7.55
CA VAL A 15 16.98 1.28 6.65
C VAL A 15 18.04 2.36 6.79
N PHE A 16 19.25 1.93 7.13
CA PHE A 16 20.41 2.80 7.17
C PHE A 16 21.18 2.72 5.85
N LEU A 17 21.24 3.84 5.12
CA LEU A 17 21.83 3.88 3.77
C LEU A 17 23.36 3.97 3.79
N CYS A 18 23.97 4.61 4.80
CA CYS A 18 25.42 4.83 4.86
C CYS A 18 26.17 3.64 5.48
N SER A 19 25.80 2.40 5.12
CA SER A 19 26.48 1.21 5.61
C SER A 19 27.85 1.04 4.94
N LYS A 20 28.93 1.00 5.74
CA LYS A 20 30.31 0.80 5.26
C LYS A 20 30.62 -0.64 4.82
N LYS A 21 29.62 -1.55 4.84
CA LYS A 21 29.81 -2.98 4.50
C LYS A 21 29.64 -3.21 3.00
N THR A 22 30.71 -3.59 2.32
CA THR A 22 30.83 -3.68 0.85
C THR A 22 30.06 -4.84 0.18
N GLY A 23 29.41 -5.75 0.93
CA GLY A 23 28.82 -6.97 0.33
C GLY A 23 27.41 -7.38 0.78
N LYS A 24 26.84 -6.80 1.84
CA LYS A 24 25.55 -7.26 2.41
C LYS A 24 24.33 -6.41 2.05
N GLY A 25 24.51 -5.18 1.54
CA GLY A 25 23.41 -4.22 1.32
C GLY A 25 22.57 -4.43 0.05
N LYS A 26 23.04 -5.19 -0.95
CA LYS A 26 22.38 -5.23 -2.27
C LYS A 26 21.12 -6.12 -2.37
N ARG A 27 20.85 -6.99 -1.39
CA ARG A 27 19.69 -7.89 -1.41
C ARG A 27 18.48 -7.25 -0.72
N PRO A 28 17.27 -7.23 -1.27
CA PRO A 28 16.09 -6.71 -0.57
C PRO A 28 15.71 -7.59 0.63
N GLY A 29 15.35 -7.01 1.79
CA GLY A 29 14.88 -7.75 2.98
C GLY A 29 15.60 -7.43 4.31
N LYS A 30 15.55 -8.38 5.28
CA LYS A 30 15.93 -8.22 6.70
C LYS A 30 17.43 -7.89 6.96
N GLY A 31 18.25 -7.85 5.91
CA GLY A 31 19.65 -7.40 5.92
C GLY A 31 20.01 -6.51 4.73
N GLY A 32 18.98 -5.96 4.06
CA GLY A 32 19.05 -5.30 2.77
C GLY A 32 18.82 -3.80 2.77
N ASN A 33 19.04 -3.17 1.62
CA ASN A 33 18.76 -1.74 1.40
C ASN A 33 17.25 -1.38 1.35
N ARG A 34 16.34 -2.33 1.61
CA ARG A 34 14.89 -2.09 1.62
C ARG A 34 14.16 -2.91 2.68
N PHE A 35 13.37 -2.23 3.49
CA PHE A 35 12.48 -2.81 4.47
C PHE A 35 11.12 -3.13 3.84
N TRP A 36 10.65 -4.36 4.05
CA TRP A 36 9.28 -4.80 3.77
C TRP A 36 8.80 -5.71 4.91
N LYS A 37 7.48 -5.85 5.05
CA LYS A 37 6.84 -6.73 6.03
C LYS A 37 5.66 -7.47 5.42
N ASN A 38 5.34 -8.63 5.98
CA ASN A 38 4.08 -9.30 5.75
C ASN A 38 2.97 -8.60 6.56
N ILE A 39 1.82 -8.38 5.93
CA ILE A 39 0.65 -7.72 6.57
C ILE A 39 -0.23 -8.74 7.31
N GLY A 40 -0.18 -10.02 6.93
CA GLY A 40 -1.11 -11.05 7.41
C GLY A 40 -2.39 -11.10 6.57
N LEU A 41 -3.44 -11.74 7.11
CA LEU A 41 -4.75 -11.90 6.46
C LEU A 41 -4.71 -12.62 5.09
N GLY A 42 -3.67 -13.42 4.83
CA GLY A 42 -3.50 -14.16 3.57
C GLY A 42 -3.00 -13.35 2.39
N PHE A 43 -2.72 -12.04 2.56
CA PHE A 43 -2.18 -11.21 1.47
C PHE A 43 -0.69 -11.48 1.24
N LYS A 44 -0.35 -11.81 -0.01
CA LYS A 44 1.05 -11.95 -0.44
C LYS A 44 1.67 -10.58 -0.64
N THR A 45 2.92 -10.42 -0.23
CA THR A 45 3.69 -9.19 -0.48
C THR A 45 4.04 -9.11 -1.96
N PRO A 46 3.65 -8.02 -2.67
CA PRO A 46 3.92 -7.89 -4.09
C PRO A 46 5.42 -7.73 -4.34
N ARG A 47 5.90 -8.23 -5.49
CA ARG A 47 7.31 -8.10 -5.91
C ARG A 47 7.74 -6.63 -5.96
N GLU A 48 6.85 -5.75 -6.42
CA GLU A 48 7.08 -4.30 -6.45
C GLU A 48 7.36 -3.70 -5.07
N ALA A 49 6.81 -4.25 -3.98
CA ALA A 49 7.13 -3.77 -2.64
C ALA A 49 8.52 -4.25 -2.17
N ILE A 50 8.96 -5.43 -2.63
CA ILE A 50 10.23 -6.05 -2.26
C ILE A 50 11.38 -5.42 -3.05
N GLU A 51 11.22 -5.22 -4.36
CA GLU A 51 12.27 -4.80 -5.28
C GLU A 51 12.15 -3.33 -5.68
N GLY A 52 10.95 -2.74 -5.59
CA GLY A 52 10.73 -1.35 -5.99
C GLY A 52 11.50 -0.36 -5.10
N THR A 53 11.63 0.88 -5.55
CA THR A 53 12.42 1.91 -4.85
C THR A 53 11.58 3.07 -4.31
N TYR A 54 10.25 2.98 -4.38
CA TYR A 54 9.38 4.03 -3.87
C TYR A 54 9.48 4.15 -2.34
N ILE A 55 9.33 5.37 -1.83
CA ILE A 55 9.32 5.65 -0.39
C ILE A 55 7.97 6.27 -0.06
N ASP A 56 7.13 5.45 0.57
CA ASP A 56 5.82 5.86 1.06
C ASP A 56 5.61 5.31 2.48
N LYS A 57 5.36 6.22 3.43
CA LYS A 57 5.07 5.87 4.82
C LYS A 57 3.69 5.22 4.96
N LYS A 58 2.76 5.50 4.05
CA LYS A 58 1.37 5.00 4.06
C LYS A 58 1.23 3.60 3.46
N CYS A 59 2.22 3.13 2.71
CA CYS A 59 2.21 1.78 2.15
C CYS A 59 2.11 0.71 3.26
N PRO A 60 1.19 -0.26 3.18
CA PRO A 60 1.04 -1.27 4.21
C PRO A 60 2.16 -2.33 4.18
N PHE A 61 2.85 -2.53 3.05
CA PHE A 61 3.93 -3.50 2.88
C PHE A 61 5.32 -2.96 3.23
N ALA A 62 5.65 -1.75 2.76
CA ALA A 62 6.98 -1.14 2.91
C ALA A 62 7.01 0.03 3.91
N GLY A 63 5.86 0.40 4.47
CA GLY A 63 5.69 1.49 5.43
C GLY A 63 5.39 1.00 6.86
N THR A 64 4.88 1.91 7.69
CA THR A 64 4.59 1.64 9.11
C THR A 64 3.17 1.15 9.35
N VAL A 65 2.23 1.44 8.44
CA VAL A 65 0.78 1.18 8.59
C VAL A 65 0.46 -0.32 8.67
N SER A 66 -0.45 -0.70 9.57
CA SER A 66 -1.01 -2.06 9.67
C SER A 66 -2.48 -2.09 9.26
N ILE A 67 -2.90 -3.11 8.53
CA ILE A 67 -4.32 -3.33 8.17
C ILE A 67 -5.03 -3.99 9.35
N ARG A 68 -6.17 -3.44 9.77
CA ARG A 68 -7.04 -3.96 10.84
C ARG A 68 -8.50 -3.70 10.50
N GLY A 69 -9.40 -4.52 11.02
CA GLY A 69 -10.85 -4.36 10.83
C GLY A 69 -11.36 -5.06 9.57
N ARG A 70 -12.20 -4.36 8.80
CA ARG A 70 -12.93 -4.95 7.66
C ARG A 70 -12.13 -4.85 6.36
N ILE A 71 -12.14 -5.92 5.57
CA ILE A 71 -11.65 -5.94 4.19
C ILE A 71 -12.83 -5.66 3.27
N LEU A 72 -12.68 -4.69 2.37
CA LEU A 72 -13.77 -4.21 1.51
C LEU A 72 -13.31 -4.18 0.05
N ALA A 73 -14.14 -4.67 -0.85
CA ALA A 73 -13.92 -4.67 -2.28
C ALA A 73 -14.79 -3.61 -2.98
N GLY A 74 -14.35 -3.14 -4.14
CA GLY A 74 -15.04 -2.17 -4.98
C GLY A 74 -14.31 -1.95 -6.30
N THR A 75 -14.91 -1.21 -7.22
CA THR A 75 -14.31 -0.92 -8.52
C THR A 75 -13.63 0.45 -8.50
N CYS A 76 -12.52 0.58 -9.24
CA CYS A 76 -11.84 1.88 -9.40
C CYS A 76 -12.71 2.81 -10.25
N HIS A 77 -13.12 3.95 -9.69
CA HIS A 77 -13.90 4.95 -10.41
C HIS A 77 -13.01 6.00 -11.08
N SER A 78 -12.02 6.53 -10.35
CA SER A 78 -11.05 7.47 -10.91
C SER A 78 -9.70 7.45 -10.18
N ALA A 79 -8.65 7.84 -10.90
CA ALA A 79 -7.27 7.87 -10.42
C ALA A 79 -6.56 9.18 -10.82
N LYS A 80 -7.23 10.32 -10.59
CA LYS A 80 -6.73 11.64 -11.03
C LYS A 80 -5.67 12.24 -10.10
N MET A 81 -5.67 11.84 -8.83
CA MET A 81 -4.74 12.36 -7.81
C MET A 81 -3.54 11.44 -7.66
N THR A 82 -2.38 12.00 -7.33
CA THR A 82 -1.18 11.21 -7.04
C THR A 82 -1.35 10.41 -5.75
N ARG A 83 -0.91 9.13 -5.77
CA ARG A 83 -0.95 8.19 -4.63
C ARG A 83 -2.34 7.95 -4.00
N THR A 84 -3.44 8.27 -4.71
CA THR A 84 -4.81 8.08 -4.22
C THR A 84 -5.74 7.62 -5.35
N ILE A 85 -6.64 6.70 -5.07
CA ILE A 85 -7.68 6.25 -6.01
C ILE A 85 -9.06 6.37 -5.35
N ILE A 86 -10.08 6.69 -6.15
CA ILE A 86 -11.48 6.71 -5.69
C ILE A 86 -12.10 5.37 -6.07
N VAL A 87 -12.60 4.65 -5.06
CA VAL A 87 -13.22 3.33 -5.21
C VAL A 87 -14.72 3.47 -5.02
N ARG A 88 -15.50 2.96 -5.96
CA ARG A 88 -16.96 2.88 -5.88
C ARG A 88 -17.40 1.52 -5.36
N ARG A 89 -18.31 1.50 -4.39
CA ARG A 89 -18.90 0.27 -3.85
C ARG A 89 -20.38 0.22 -4.14
N ASN A 90 -20.75 -0.75 -4.96
CA ASN A 90 -22.15 -1.00 -5.28
C ASN A 90 -22.69 -2.01 -4.28
N TYR A 91 -23.79 -1.69 -3.60
CA TYR A 91 -24.48 -2.62 -2.72
C TYR A 91 -25.99 -2.55 -2.96
N LEU A 92 -26.68 -3.66 -2.70
CA LEU A 92 -28.12 -3.75 -2.81
C LEU A 92 -28.73 -3.42 -1.44
N HIS A 93 -29.55 -2.37 -1.42
CA HIS A 93 -30.33 -2.00 -0.25
C HIS A 93 -31.76 -2.55 -0.39
N PHE A 94 -32.19 -3.36 0.57
CA PHE A 94 -33.52 -3.97 0.56
C PHE A 94 -34.57 -3.04 1.15
N VAL A 95 -35.58 -2.66 0.36
CA VAL A 95 -36.68 -1.79 0.81
C VAL A 95 -37.87 -2.64 1.25
N LYS A 96 -38.07 -2.75 2.57
CA LYS A 96 -39.10 -3.62 3.18
C LYS A 96 -40.52 -3.34 2.66
N LYS A 97 -40.89 -2.07 2.47
CA LYS A 97 -42.23 -1.67 2.01
C LYS A 97 -42.60 -2.26 0.65
N TYR A 98 -41.64 -2.39 -0.25
CA TYR A 98 -41.87 -2.84 -1.63
C TYR A 98 -41.28 -4.24 -1.90
N GLN A 99 -40.61 -4.85 -0.91
CA GLN A 99 -39.92 -6.13 -1.01
C GLN A 99 -38.96 -6.22 -2.23
N ARG A 100 -38.30 -5.12 -2.59
CA ARG A 100 -37.40 -5.03 -3.75
C ARG A 100 -36.01 -4.52 -3.35
N PRO A 101 -34.94 -5.03 -3.98
CA PRO A 101 -33.60 -4.47 -3.83
C PRO A 101 -33.41 -3.23 -4.72
N VAL A 102 -32.78 -2.19 -4.18
CA VAL A 102 -32.35 -0.99 -4.91
C VAL A 102 -30.82 -0.95 -4.91
N LEU A 103 -30.22 -0.68 -6.07
CA LEU A 103 -28.77 -0.55 -6.18
C LEU A 103 -28.34 0.84 -5.69
N ILE A 104 -27.48 0.87 -4.66
CA ILE A 104 -26.89 2.10 -4.12
C ILE A 104 -25.37 2.05 -4.35
N HIS A 105 -24.80 3.22 -4.62
CA HIS A 105 -23.38 3.41 -4.87
C HIS A 105 -22.78 4.28 -3.77
N LEU A 106 -21.72 3.78 -3.13
CA LEU A 106 -20.87 4.51 -2.17
C LEU A 106 -19.53 4.86 -2.79
#